data_AF-A0A0H1B9E9-F1
#
_entry.id   AF-A0A0H1B9E9-F1
#
_cell.length_a   1.000
_cell.length_b   1.000
_cell.length_c   1.000
_cell.angle_alpha   90.00
_cell.angle_beta   90.00
_cell.angle_gamma   90.00
#
_symmetry.space_group_name_H-M   'P 1'
#
loop_
_entity.id
_entity.type
_entity.pdbx_description
1 polymer ?
#
loop_
_entity_poly.entity_id
_entity_poly.type
_entity_poly.pdbx_seq_one_letter_code
_entity_poly.pdbx_strand_id
1 'polypeptide(L)' 'MNEPSGANKPRLKTRAEFGTWMCEAHNEVNRKLGKEVFDCAKWEERWRTGWKDGRCD' A
#
# COMPACT_ATOMS: atom_id res chain seq x y z
N MET A 1 -14.72 1.87 22.28
CA MET A 1 -13.68 0.81 22.19
C MET A 1 -13.58 0.44 20.72
N ASN A 2 -12.44 0.72 20.07
CA ASN A 2 -12.23 0.32 18.68
C ASN A 2 -11.97 -1.19 18.64
N GLU A 3 -13.02 -1.99 18.55
CA GLU A 3 -12.88 -3.34 18.03
C GLU A 3 -12.48 -3.22 16.55
N PRO A 4 -11.34 -3.79 16.11
CA PRO A 4 -11.05 -3.84 14.68
C PRO A 4 -12.09 -4.76 14.06
N SER A 5 -12.99 -4.18 13.25
CA SER A 5 -14.13 -4.83 12.59
C SER A 5 -13.78 -6.02 11.68
N GLY A 6 -12.52 -6.49 11.68
CA GLY A 6 -12.00 -7.50 10.78
C GLY A 6 -11.89 -7.03 9.32
N ALA A 7 -12.53 -5.91 8.97
CA ALA A 7 -12.64 -5.39 7.61
C ALA A 7 -11.28 -5.04 6.98
N ASN A 8 -10.27 -4.75 7.80
CA ASN A 8 -8.91 -4.43 7.34
C ASN A 8 -7.83 -5.35 7.95
N LYS A 9 -8.10 -6.65 8.03
CA LYS A 9 -7.07 -7.62 8.47
C LYS A 9 -5.93 -7.72 7.44
N PRO A 10 -4.65 -7.74 7.87
CA PRO A 10 -3.52 -7.93 6.97
C PRO A 10 -3.58 -9.25 6.19
N ARG A 11 -3.27 -9.17 4.90
CA ARG A 11 -3.07 -10.35 4.04
C ARG A 11 -1.60 -10.76 4.09
N LEU A 12 -1.30 -11.91 4.72
CA LEU A 12 0.07 -12.31 5.06
C LEU A 12 0.59 -13.55 4.30
N LYS A 13 -0.16 -14.10 3.32
CA LYS A 13 0.25 -15.35 2.65
C LYS A 13 1.43 -15.17 1.71
N THR A 14 1.48 -14.03 1.01
CA THR A 14 2.53 -13.76 0.04
C THR A 14 3.01 -12.31 0.13
N ARG A 15 4.22 -12.06 -0.36
CA ARG A 15 4.77 -10.71 -0.49
C ARG A 15 3.87 -9.79 -1.31
N ALA A 16 3.33 -10.31 -2.42
CA ALA A 16 2.44 -9.54 -3.29
C ALA A 16 1.14 -9.16 -2.57
N GLU A 17 0.52 -10.12 -1.87
CA GLU A 17 -0.69 -9.85 -1.09
C GLU A 17 -0.44 -8.83 0.03
N PHE A 18 0.67 -8.96 0.76
CA PHE A 18 0.99 -8.05 1.85
C PHE A 18 1.37 -6.66 1.35
N GLY A 19 2.15 -6.56 0.26
CA GLY A 19 2.50 -5.29 -0.38
C GLY A 19 1.27 -4.53 -0.86
N THR A 20 0.32 -5.22 -1.49
CA THR A 20 -0.95 -4.62 -1.91
C THR A 20 -1.79 -4.16 -0.70
N TRP A 21 -1.91 -5.00 0.34
CA TRP A 21 -2.63 -4.63 1.56
C TRP A 21 -2.04 -3.39 2.25
N MET A 22 -0.72 -3.33 2.40
CA MET A 22 -0.03 -2.18 2.99
C MET A 22 -0.32 -0.89 2.23
N CYS A 23 -0.35 -0.95 0.89
CA CYS A 23 -0.68 0.20 0.06
C CYS A 23 -2.13 0.66 0.26
N GLU A 24 -3.09 -0.27 0.25
CA GLU A 24 -4.51 0.02 0.48
C GLU A 24 -4.75 0.67 1.85
N ALA A 25 -4.13 0.13 2.90
CA ALA A 25 -4.20 0.66 4.26
C ALA A 25 -3.60 2.07 4.36
N HIS A 26 -2.46 2.33 3.70
CA HIS A 26 -1.90 3.68 3.60
C HIS A 26 -2.88 4.64 2.91
N ASN A 27 -3.50 4.19 1.81
CA ASN A 27 -4.46 5.01 1.08
C ASN A 27 -5.74 5.31 1.86
N GLU A 28 -6.13 4.48 2.84
CA GLU A 28 -7.19 4.82 3.78
C GLU A 28 -6.85 6.06 4.59
N VAL A 29 -5.61 6.14 5.08
CA VAL A 29 -5.10 7.32 5.79
C VAL A 29 -4.99 8.51 4.85
N ASN A 30 -4.53 8.34 3.61
CA ASN A 30 -4.48 9.43 2.62
C ASN A 30 -5.86 10.04 2.39
N ARG A 31 -6.88 9.21 2.14
CA ARG A 31 -8.26 9.70 1.97
C ARG A 31 -8.77 10.45 3.20
N LYS A 32 -8.52 9.92 4.40
CA LYS A 32 -8.92 10.57 5.66
C LYS A 32 -8.29 11.95 5.84
N LEU A 33 -7.09 12.16 5.29
CA LEU A 33 -6.35 13.41 5.38
C LEU A 33 -6.48 14.30 4.12
N GLY A 34 -7.31 13.92 3.15
CA GLY A 34 -7.46 14.67 1.88
C GLY A 34 -6.22 14.66 1.00
N LYS A 35 -5.36 13.64 1.11
CA LYS A 35 -4.18 13.44 0.25
C LYS A 35 -4.54 12.63 -0.99
N GLU A 36 -3.74 12.78 -2.03
CA GLU A 36 -3.86 11.96 -3.24
C GLU A 36 -3.70 10.46 -2.94
N VAL A 37 -4.40 9.64 -3.72
CA VAL A 37 -4.31 8.18 -3.63
C VAL A 37 -3.08 7.71 -4.40
N PHE A 38 -2.25 6.90 -3.75
CA PHE A 38 -1.12 6.25 -4.41
C PHE A 38 -1.60 5.07 -5.26
N ASP A 39 -1.06 4.93 -6.48
CA ASP A 39 -1.35 3.80 -7.35
C ASP A 39 -0.70 2.52 -6.80
N CYS A 40 -1.52 1.63 -6.23
CA CYS A 40 -1.01 0.40 -5.63
C CYS A 40 -0.38 -0.56 -6.64
N ALA A 41 -0.58 -0.43 -7.95
CA ALA A 41 0.18 -1.22 -8.92
C ALA A 41 1.69 -0.90 -8.89
N LYS A 42 2.06 0.25 -8.31
CA LYS A 42 3.43 0.78 -8.26
C LYS A 42 4.14 0.58 -6.92
N TRP A 43 3.54 -0.16 -5.97
CA TRP A 43 4.14 -0.33 -4.64
C TRP A 43 5.54 -0.96 -4.72
N GLU A 44 5.74 -1.92 -5.62
CA GLU A 44 7.01 -2.65 -5.73
C GLU A 44 8.12 -1.78 -6.34
N GLU A 45 7.78 -1.02 -7.38
CA GLU A 45 8.70 -0.03 -7.99
C GLU A 45 9.09 1.03 -6.96
N ARG A 46 8.12 1.55 -6.21
CA ARG A 46 8.36 2.61 -5.24
C ARG A 46 9.21 2.19 -4.04
N TRP A 47 9.03 0.96 -3.54
CA TRP A 47 9.57 0.55 -2.23
C TRP A 47 10.62 -0.56 -2.29
N ARG A 48 10.87 -1.17 -3.45
CA ARG A 48 11.81 -2.29 -3.58
C ARG A 48 12.75 -2.18 -4.76
N THR A 49 12.24 -2.01 -5.98
CA THR A 49 13.03 -2.20 -7.20
C THR A 49 13.52 -0.92 -7.85
N GLY A 50 12.99 0.24 -7.46
CA GLY A 50 13.13 1.45 -8.26
C GLY A 50 12.16 1.48 -9.44
N TRP A 51 12.04 2.65 -10.05
CA TRP A 51 11.15 2.90 -11.18
C TRP A 51 11.71 2.33 -12.47
N LYS A 52 10.84 1.81 -13.34
CA LYS A 52 11.23 1.24 -14.64
C LYS A 52 11.87 2.22 -15.62
N ASP A 53 11.71 3.52 -15.39
CA ASP A 53 12.34 4.57 -16.20
C ASP A 53 13.80 4.85 -15.79
N GLY A 54 14.33 4.13 -14.80
CA GLY A 54 15.73 4.23 -14.37
C GLY A 54 16.06 5.49 -13.56
N ARG A 55 15.07 6.31 -13.18
CA ARG A 55 15.34 7.56 -12.42
C ARG A 55 15.85 7.36 -10.99
N CYS A 56 15.97 6.11 -10.55
CA CYS A 56 16.51 5.72 -9.25
C CYS A 56 17.74 4.80 -9.37
N ASP A 57 18.28 4.64 -10.58
CA ASP A 57 19.57 4.00 -10.80
C ASP A 57 20.74 4.93 -10.42
#